data_AF-A0A538LQ50-F1
#
_entry.id   AF-A0A538LQ50-F1
#
_cell.length_a   1.000
_cell.length_b   1.000
_cell.length_c   1.000
_cell.angle_alpha   90.00
_cell.angle_beta   90.00
_cell.angle_gamma   90.00
#
_symmetry.space_group_name_H-M   'P 1'
#
loop_
_entity.id
_entity.type
_entity.pdbx_description
1 polymer ?
#
loop_
_entity_poly.entity_id
_entity_poly.type
_entity_poly.pdbx_seq_one_letter_code
_entity_poly.pdbx_strand_id
1 'polypeptide(L)' 'MSDPSFERDILPLFRAEDVDAMAFAFDLSSYDELCENAEEVHTRLADGTMPCDAPWPAEDVGLFRDWIDAGMPR' A
#
# COMPACT_ATOMS: atom_id res chain seq x y z
N MET A 1 -9.43 9.01 16.89
CA MET A 1 -9.20 9.13 15.44
C MET A 1 -9.34 7.73 14.92
N SER A 2 -10.11 7.50 13.86
CA SER A 2 -10.25 6.15 13.31
C SER A 2 -8.93 5.76 12.68
N ASP A 3 -8.28 4.74 13.21
CA ASP A 3 -7.08 4.17 12.59
C ASP A 3 -7.47 3.64 11.19
N PRO A 4 -6.67 3.90 10.15
CA PRO A 4 -6.91 3.36 8.82
C PRO A 4 -6.86 1.83 8.88
N SER A 5 -7.68 1.13 8.10
CA SER A 5 -7.74 -0.33 8.06
C SER A 5 -7.33 -0.86 6.69
N PHE A 6 -6.74 -2.06 6.64
CA PHE A 6 -6.31 -2.66 5.39
C PHE A 6 -7.47 -2.76 4.40
N GLU A 7 -8.57 -3.40 4.78
CA GLU A 7 -9.65 -3.71 3.83
C GLU A 7 -10.44 -2.47 3.41
N ARG A 8 -10.53 -1.46 4.27
CA ARG A 8 -11.37 -0.28 4.06
C ARG A 8 -10.62 0.89 3.45
N ASP A 9 -9.38 1.10 3.88
CA ASP A 9 -8.62 2.31 3.58
C ASP A 9 -7.40 2.02 2.69
N ILE A 10 -6.81 0.83 2.74
CA ILE A 10 -5.55 0.51 2.03
C ILE A 10 -5.77 -0.30 0.75
N LEU A 11 -6.52 -1.40 0.84
CA LEU A 11 -6.88 -2.28 -0.26
C LEU A 11 -7.53 -1.53 -1.43
N PRO A 12 -8.51 -0.62 -1.24
CA PRO A 12 -9.09 0.12 -2.36
C PRO A 12 -8.15 1.14 -3.02
N LEU A 13 -7.03 1.51 -2.38
CA LEU A 13 -6.01 2.36 -3.01
C LEU A 13 -5.19 1.57 -4.04
N PHE A 14 -5.00 0.27 -3.82
CA PHE A 14 -4.36 -0.61 -4.78
C PHE A 14 -5.34 -0.95 -5.91
N ARG A 15 -5.13 -0.35 -7.08
CA ARG A 15 -5.92 -0.69 -8.27
C ARG A 15 -5.51 -2.08 -8.74
N ALA A 16 -6.41 -2.74 -9.46
CA ALA A 16 -6.10 -4.03 -10.10
C ALA A 16 -4.85 -3.94 -11.00
N GLU A 17 -4.62 -2.79 -11.63
CA GLU A 17 -3.41 -2.50 -12.41
C GLU A 17 -2.14 -2.50 -11.55
N ASP A 18 -2.21 -1.94 -10.34
CA ASP A 18 -1.08 -1.87 -9.42
C ASP A 18 -0.77 -3.27 -8.86
N VAL A 19 -1.81 -4.04 -8.55
CA VAL A 19 -1.71 -5.45 -8.13
C VAL A 19 -1.09 -6.30 -9.25
N ASP A 20 -1.56 -6.17 -10.49
CA ASP A 20 -1.04 -6.93 -11.63
C ASP A 20 0.42 -6.55 -11.95
N ALA A 21 0.73 -5.25 -11.88
CA ALA A 21 2.10 -4.75 -12.06
C ALA A 21 3.06 -5.27 -10.98
N MET A 22 2.56 -5.65 -9.80
CA MET A 22 3.34 -6.20 -8.69
C MET A 22 3.22 -7.70 -8.51
N ALA A 23 2.27 -8.35 -9.19
CA ALA A 23 2.03 -9.80 -9.10
C ALA A 23 3.25 -10.64 -9.49
N PHE A 24 4.25 -10.05 -10.15
CA PHE A 24 5.54 -10.70 -10.42
C PHE A 24 6.43 -10.85 -9.18
N ALA A 25 6.22 -10.03 -8.15
CA ALA A 25 7.00 -10.02 -6.91
C ALA A 25 6.17 -10.50 -5.70
N PHE A 26 4.98 -9.93 -5.48
CA PHE A 26 4.07 -10.30 -4.38
C PHE A 26 2.66 -9.74 -4.63
N ASP A 27 1.67 -10.27 -3.91
CA ASP A 27 0.28 -9.84 -4.00
C ASP A 27 -0.02 -8.67 -3.04
N LEU A 28 -0.17 -7.47 -3.60
CA LEU A 28 -0.57 -6.26 -2.85
C LEU A 28 -1.98 -6.34 -2.25
N SER A 29 -2.84 -7.22 -2.79
CA SER A 29 -4.17 -7.47 -2.24
C SER A 29 -4.17 -8.50 -1.09
N SER A 30 -3.05 -9.19 -0.89
CA SER A 30 -2.86 -10.10 0.23
C SER A 30 -2.37 -9.32 1.45
N TYR A 31 -3.16 -9.32 2.52
CA TYR A 31 -2.77 -8.68 3.78
C TYR A 31 -1.43 -9.21 4.30
N ASP A 32 -1.23 -10.54 4.28
CA ASP A 32 -0.04 -11.16 4.84
C ASP A 32 1.21 -10.72 4.04
N GLU A 33 1.19 -10.82 2.72
CA GLU A 33 2.32 -10.41 1.87
C GLU A 33 2.55 -8.90 1.92
N LEU A 34 1.48 -8.10 1.95
CA LEU A 34 1.60 -6.65 2.07
C LEU A 34 2.18 -6.25 3.43
N CYS A 35 1.76 -6.86 4.54
CA CYS A 35 2.30 -6.58 5.87
C CYS A 35 3.78 -6.94 5.96
N GLU A 36 4.17 -8.08 5.41
CA GLU A 36 5.58 -8.51 5.37
C GLU A 36 6.45 -7.54 4.58
N ASN A 37 5.90 -6.90 3.54
CA ASN A 37 6.62 -5.98 2.66
C ASN A 37 6.23 -4.50 2.85
N ALA A 38 5.50 -4.15 3.91
CA ALA A 38 4.84 -2.85 4.02
C ALA A 38 5.84 -1.68 3.99
N GLU A 39 6.97 -1.79 4.68
CA GLU A 39 8.01 -0.76 4.65
C GLU A 39 8.66 -0.59 3.28
N GLU A 40 8.86 -1.71 2.55
CA GLU A 40 9.44 -1.66 1.21
C GLU A 40 8.44 -1.05 0.21
N VAL A 41 7.16 -1.43 0.31
CA VAL A 41 6.07 -0.84 -0.48
C VAL A 41 5.96 0.66 -0.21
N HIS A 42 5.95 1.07 1.06
CA HIS A 42 5.91 2.49 1.43
C HIS A 42 7.10 3.24 0.82
N THR A 43 8.30 2.65 0.86
CA THR A 43 9.50 3.28 0.29
C THR A 43 9.37 3.46 -1.22
N ARG A 44 8.87 2.45 -1.96
CA ARG A 44 8.65 2.56 -3.41
C ARG A 44 7.56 3.57 -3.77
N LEU A 45 6.48 3.63 -2.97
CA LEU A 45 5.40 4.60 -3.12
C LEU A 45 5.92 6.04 -2.84
N ALA A 46 6.71 6.22 -1.78
CA ALA A 46 7.29 7.51 -1.41
C ALA A 46 8.36 8.00 -2.42
N ASP A 47 9.11 7.07 -3.00
CA ASP A 47 10.08 7.35 -4.07
C ASP A 47 9.38 7.63 -5.42
N GLY A 48 8.09 7.33 -5.53
CA GLY A 48 7.32 7.49 -6.76
C GLY A 48 7.74 6.53 -7.87
N THR A 49 8.51 5.50 -7.54
CA THR A 49 8.88 4.41 -8.46
C THR A 49 7.75 3.40 -8.63
N MET A 50 6.74 3.49 -7.76
CA MET A 50 5.48 2.77 -7.88
C MET A 50 4.27 3.67 -7.58
N PRO A 51 3.12 3.39 -8.21
CA PRO A 51 2.96 2.49 -9.36
C PRO A 51 3.62 3.04 -10.65
N CYS A 52 4.01 2.13 -11.56
CA CYS A 52 4.75 2.43 -12.80
C CYS A 52 3.99 3.38 -13.76
N ASP A 53 2.67 3.50 -13.59
CA ASP A 53 1.81 4.31 -14.47
C ASP A 53 1.47 5.69 -13.88
N ALA A 54 1.12 5.74 -12.59
CA ALA A 54 0.84 6.99 -11.89
C ALA A 54 1.24 6.87 -10.41
N PRO A 55 2.15 7.72 -9.90
CA PRO A 55 2.51 7.72 -8.49
C PRO A 55 1.30 8.09 -7.63
N TRP A 56 1.19 7.49 -6.45
CA TRP A 56 0.17 7.87 -5.48
C TRP A 56 0.33 9.32 -5.05
N PRO A 57 -0.78 10.05 -4.78
CA PRO A 57 -0.69 11.36 -4.16
C PRO A 57 -0.10 11.23 -2.76
N ALA A 58 0.58 12.27 -2.30
CA ALA A 58 1.24 12.28 -0.99
C ALA A 58 0.28 11.99 0.19
N GLU A 59 -1.01 12.28 0.01
CA GLU A 59 -2.07 11.96 0.98
C GLU A 59 -2.26 10.45 1.16
N ASP A 60 -2.28 9.68 0.05
CA ASP A 60 -2.45 8.23 0.08
C ASP A 60 -1.19 7.53 0.60
N VAL A 61 0.00 8.04 0.25
CA VAL A 61 1.28 7.58 0.82
C VAL A 61 1.31 7.83 2.33
N GLY A 62 0.82 8.99 2.78
CA GLY A 62 0.66 9.31 4.20
C GLY A 62 -0.34 8.39 4.91
N LEU A 63 -1.47 8.08 4.28
CA LEU A 63 -2.46 7.13 4.82
C LEU A 63 -1.86 5.73 4.99
N PHE A 64 -1.07 5.28 4.01
CA PHE A 64 -0.35 4.01 4.08
C PHE A 64 0.69 4.00 5.21
N ARG A 65 1.41 5.12 5.39
CA ARG A 65 2.33 5.28 6.52
C ARG A 65 1.60 5.20 7.86
N ASP A 66 0.49 5.91 8.00
CA ASP A 66 -0.33 5.92 9.22
C ASP A 66 -0.85 4.51 9.55
N TRP A 67 -1.22 3.72 8.54
CA TRP A 67 -1.62 2.32 8.71
C TRP A 67 -0.49 1.42 9.23
N ILE A 68 0.72 1.59 8.69
CA ILE A 68 1.92 0.89 9.18
C ILE A 68 2.20 1.28 10.64
N ASP A 69 2.20 2.58 10.94
CA ASP A 69 2.48 3.10 12.28
C ASP A 69 1.37 2.71 13.30
N ALA A 70 0.13 2.50 12.84
CA ALA A 70 -0.97 1.95 13.63
C ALA A 70 -0.83 0.43 13.93
N GLY A 71 0.17 -0.24 13.38
CA GLY A 71 0.40 -1.68 13.56
C GLY A 71 -0.33 -2.55 12.54
N MET A 72 -0.64 -1.98 11.35
CA MET A 72 -1.26 -2.68 10.22
C MET A 72 -2.60 -3.36 10.57
N PRO A 73 -3.59 -2.64 11.13
CA PRO A 73 -4.89 -3.23 11.44
C PRO A 73 -5.62 -3.66 10.15
N ARG A 74 -6.35 -4.79 10.20
CA ARG A 74 -7.19 -5.28 9.09
C ARG A 74 -8.44 -4.40 8.91
#